data_AF-G4ZM24-F1
#
_entry.id   AF-G4ZM24-F1
#
_cell.length_a   1.000
_cell.length_b   1.000
_cell.length_c   1.000
_cell.angle_alpha   90.00
_cell.angle_beta   90.00
_cell.angle_gamma   90.00
#
_symmetry.space_group_name_H-M   'P 1'
#
loop_
_entity.id
_entity.type
_entity.pdbx_description
1 polymer ?
#
loop_
_entity_poly.entity_id
_entity_poly.type
_entity_poly.pdbx_seq_one_letter_code
_entity_poly.pdbx_strand_id
1 'polypeptide(L)'
;MDDGDDEAMLLRAGIPPAATPLADDDETQQRIERFLRVQRERGQDFQTTLQDKKEVRNPYILEKVVEYFGIDELQSNFPPDVFDPHGLPLHEFADALALEQKKRADARAQRQLQQQRNGADPRQLQFVSGNPSSNGG
;
A
#
# COMPACT_ATOMS: atom_id res chain seq x y z
N MET A 1 -22.00 22.87 -30.28
CA MET A 1 -21.60 23.18 -28.89
C MET A 1 -20.27 23.87 -29.02
N ASP A 2 -20.12 25.02 -28.38
CA ASP A 2 -18.96 25.89 -28.55
C ASP A 2 -17.83 25.34 -27.68
N ASP A 3 -16.72 24.91 -28.28
CA ASP A 3 -15.63 24.20 -27.58
C ASP A 3 -15.04 25.02 -26.41
N GLY A 4 -15.24 26.35 -26.41
CA GLY A 4 -14.82 27.25 -25.32
C GLY A 4 -15.57 27.07 -24.00
N ASP A 5 -16.81 26.56 -24.02
CA ASP A 5 -17.58 26.30 -22.79
C ASP A 5 -17.10 25.02 -22.08
N ASP A 6 -16.66 24.02 -22.85
CA ASP A 6 -16.21 22.73 -22.33
C ASP A 6 -14.82 22.85 -21.68
N GLU A 7 -13.89 23.59 -22.29
CA GLU A 7 -12.57 23.82 -21.73
C GLU A 7 -12.64 24.59 -20.39
N ALA A 8 -13.52 25.59 -20.31
CA ALA A 8 -13.77 26.34 -19.08
C ALA A 8 -14.39 25.47 -17.97
N MET A 9 -15.30 24.54 -18.33
CA MET A 9 -15.85 23.55 -17.40
C MET A 9 -14.77 22.61 -16.84
N LEU A 10 -13.87 22.13 -17.70
CA LEU A 10 -12.78 21.23 -17.31
C LEU A 10 -11.77 21.93 -16.38
N LEU A 11 -11.39 23.17 -16.70
CA LEU A 11 -10.53 23.99 -15.85
C LEU A 11 -11.16 24.24 -14.47
N ARG A 12 -12.47 24.53 -14.43
CA ARG A 12 -13.19 24.70 -13.16
C ARG A 12 -13.27 23.40 -12.35
N ALA A 13 -13.30 22.24 -13.02
CA ALA A 13 -13.23 20.92 -12.40
C ALA A 13 -11.80 20.54 -11.95
N GLY A 14 -10.80 21.39 -12.22
CA GLY A 14 -9.39 21.14 -11.87
C GLY A 14 -8.68 20.19 -12.83
N ILE A 15 -9.25 19.92 -14.01
CA ILE A 15 -8.57 19.16 -15.07
C ILE A 15 -7.62 20.13 -15.78
N PRO A 16 -6.31 19.80 -15.88
CA PRO A 16 -5.34 20.67 -16.55
C PRO A 16 -5.68 20.82 -18.03
N PRO A 17 -5.33 21.97 -18.65
CA PRO A 17 -5.54 22.18 -20.07
C PRO A 17 -4.75 21.15 -20.88
N ALA A 18 -5.20 20.90 -22.11
CA ALA A 18 -4.53 19.96 -23.00
C ALA A 18 -3.04 20.33 -23.14
N ALA A 19 -2.17 19.33 -23.01
CA ALA A 19 -0.74 19.54 -23.23
C ALA A 19 -0.52 19.97 -24.68
N THR A 20 0.43 20.88 -24.90
CA THR A 20 0.90 21.21 -26.26
C THR A 20 1.35 19.92 -26.95
N PRO A 21 0.89 19.66 -28.19
CA PRO A 21 1.25 18.44 -28.91
C PRO A 21 2.77 18.32 -29.00
N LEU A 22 3.31 17.20 -28.56
CA LEU A 22 4.70 16.86 -28.82
C LEU A 22 4.82 16.43 -30.29
N ALA A 23 6.02 16.56 -30.87
CA ALA A 23 6.26 15.95 -32.17
C ALA A 23 6.13 14.44 -32.00
N ASP A 24 5.10 13.87 -32.61
CA ASP A 24 4.85 12.43 -32.57
C ASP A 24 5.95 11.68 -33.32
N ASP A 25 6.34 10.52 -32.80
CA ASP A 25 7.19 9.58 -33.54
C ASP A 25 6.41 8.98 -34.71
N ASP A 26 6.84 9.27 -35.94
CA ASP A 26 6.18 8.81 -37.17
C ASP A 26 6.00 7.29 -37.22
N GLU A 27 6.95 6.52 -36.68
CA GLU A 27 6.84 5.05 -36.64
C GLU A 27 5.69 4.60 -35.73
N THR A 28 5.61 5.20 -34.53
CA THR A 28 4.54 4.92 -33.56
C THR A 28 3.17 5.27 -34.14
N GLN A 29 3.03 6.43 -34.78
CA GLN A 29 1.78 6.84 -35.42
C GLN A 29 1.34 5.85 -36.51
N GLN A 30 2.25 5.44 -37.40
CA GLN A 30 1.95 4.45 -38.43
C GLN A 30 1.55 3.08 -37.87
N ARG A 31 2.16 2.65 -36.76
CA ARG A 31 1.79 1.40 -36.07
C ARG A 31 0.38 1.48 -35.50
N ILE A 32 0.03 2.60 -34.86
CA ILE A 32 -1.30 2.83 -34.30
C ILE A 32 -2.34 2.87 -35.42
N GLU A 33 -2.09 3.62 -36.49
CA GLU A 33 -2.99 3.69 -37.65
C GLU A 33 -3.23 2.32 -38.28
N ARG A 34 -2.17 1.53 -38.46
CA ARG A 34 -2.27 0.16 -38.98
C ARG A 34 -3.12 -0.71 -38.05
N PHE A 35 -2.91 -0.65 -36.74
CA PHE A 35 -3.69 -1.41 -35.76
C PHE A 35 -5.17 -1.04 -35.83
N LEU A 36 -5.50 0.26 -35.83
CA LEU A 36 -6.87 0.75 -35.91
C LEU A 36 -7.56 0.41 -37.23
N ARG A 37 -6.81 0.38 -38.33
CA ARG A 37 -7.34 -0.05 -39.63
C ARG A 37 -7.74 -1.53 -39.59
N VAL A 38 -6.86 -2.40 -39.09
CA VAL A 38 -7.13 -3.84 -39.00
C VAL A 38 -8.31 -4.15 -38.07
N GLN A 39 -8.42 -3.48 -36.92
CA GLN A 39 -9.58 -3.57 -36.02
C GLN A 39 -10.89 -3.27 -36.78
N ARG A 40 -10.93 -2.15 -37.52
CA ARG A 40 -12.12 -1.70 -38.25
C ARG A 40 -12.49 -2.63 -39.40
N GLU A 41 -11.51 -3.11 -40.15
CA GLU A 41 -11.74 -3.99 -41.31
C GLU A 41 -12.16 -5.41 -40.92
N ARG A 42 -11.59 -5.97 -39.85
CA ARG A 42 -11.89 -7.34 -39.41
C ARG A 42 -13.07 -7.43 -38.45
N GLY A 43 -13.46 -6.31 -37.83
CA GLY A 43 -14.51 -6.27 -36.81
C GLY A 43 -14.20 -7.11 -35.56
N GLN A 44 -12.94 -7.55 -35.39
CA GLN A 44 -12.48 -8.27 -34.21
C GLN A 44 -11.80 -7.29 -33.28
N ASP A 45 -12.18 -7.30 -32.01
CA ASP A 45 -11.49 -6.54 -30.97
C ASP A 45 -10.20 -7.28 -30.53
N PHE A 46 -9.16 -6.50 -30.25
CA PHE A 46 -7.85 -7.02 -29.85
C PHE A 46 -7.98 -7.83 -28.56
N GLN A 47 -8.84 -7.38 -27.65
CA GLN A 47 -9.12 -8.08 -26.41
C GLN A 47 -9.67 -9.49 -26.65
N THR A 48 -10.61 -9.64 -27.58
CA THR A 48 -11.18 -10.95 -27.95
C THR A 48 -10.12 -11.84 -28.56
N THR A 49 -9.33 -11.29 -29.49
CA THR A 49 -8.23 -12.01 -30.14
C THR A 49 -7.16 -12.45 -29.15
N LEU A 50 -6.89 -11.63 -28.13
CA LEU A 50 -5.98 -11.95 -27.04
C LEU A 50 -6.56 -13.13 -26.25
N GLN A 51 -7.78 -13.03 -25.74
CA GLN A 51 -8.43 -14.08 -24.96
C GLN A 51 -8.55 -15.42 -25.70
N ASP A 52 -8.67 -15.41 -27.03
CA ASP A 52 -8.68 -16.63 -27.84
C ASP A 52 -7.34 -17.39 -27.81
N LYS A 53 -6.21 -16.73 -27.53
CA LYS A 53 -4.91 -17.40 -27.43
C LYS A 53 -4.84 -18.24 -26.17
N LYS A 54 -4.57 -19.54 -26.33
CA LYS A 54 -4.46 -20.49 -25.21
C LYS A 54 -3.41 -20.08 -24.17
N GLU A 55 -2.32 -19.46 -24.62
CA GLU A 55 -1.21 -19.01 -23.78
C GLU A 55 -1.62 -17.92 -22.78
N VAL A 56 -2.53 -17.02 -23.17
CA VAL A 56 -2.94 -15.89 -22.33
C VAL A 56 -4.22 -16.14 -21.53
N ARG A 57 -4.90 -17.28 -21.75
CA ARG A 57 -6.02 -17.72 -20.90
C ARG A 57 -5.58 -18.23 -19.53
N ASN A 58 -4.30 -18.56 -19.37
CA ASN A 58 -3.77 -18.97 -18.08
C ASN A 58 -3.59 -17.73 -17.18
N PRO A 59 -4.31 -17.59 -16.06
CA PRO A 59 -4.13 -16.42 -15.18
C PRO A 59 -2.70 -16.27 -14.66
N TYR A 60 -1.92 -17.36 -14.56
CA TYR A 60 -0.51 -17.32 -14.16
C TYR A 60 0.44 -16.77 -15.23
N ILE A 61 -0.03 -16.51 -16.47
CA ILE A 61 0.83 -15.92 -17.51
C ILE A 61 1.23 -14.48 -17.17
N LEU A 62 0.39 -13.74 -16.44
CA LEU A 62 0.64 -12.34 -16.10
C LEU A 62 1.90 -12.20 -15.25
N GLU A 63 2.09 -13.08 -14.26
CA GLU A 63 3.30 -13.14 -13.45
C GLU A 63 4.56 -13.32 -14.32
N LYS A 64 4.48 -14.19 -15.36
CA LYS A 64 5.58 -14.39 -16.30
C LYS A 64 5.81 -13.23 -17.25
N VAL A 65 4.77 -12.51 -17.63
CA VAL A 65 4.88 -11.28 -18.42
C VAL A 65 5.56 -10.19 -17.60
N VAL A 66 5.11 -9.97 -16.36
CA VAL A 66 5.73 -9.01 -15.43
C VAL A 66 7.22 -9.33 -15.23
N GLU A 67 7.53 -10.60 -14.92
CA GLU A 67 8.91 -11.08 -14.76
C GLU A 67 9.75 -10.89 -16.04
N TYR A 68 9.23 -11.28 -17.20
CA TYR A 68 9.95 -11.24 -18.47
C TYR A 68 10.26 -9.82 -18.95
N PHE A 69 9.29 -8.90 -18.80
CA PHE A 69 9.45 -7.51 -19.21
C PHE A 69 10.06 -6.63 -18.11
N GLY A 70 10.32 -7.17 -16.92
CA GLY A 70 10.87 -6.42 -15.80
C GLY A 70 9.94 -5.29 -15.35
N ILE A 71 8.63 -5.52 -15.39
CA ILE A 71 7.64 -4.52 -15.00
C ILE A 71 7.66 -4.40 -13.48
N ASP A 72 7.89 -3.19 -12.97
CA ASP A 72 7.69 -2.89 -11.56
C ASP A 72 6.19 -2.66 -11.32
N GLU A 73 5.58 -3.62 -10.62
CA GLU A 73 4.14 -3.62 -10.33
C GLU A 73 3.69 -2.47 -9.43
N LEU A 74 4.62 -1.87 -8.69
CA LEU A 74 4.35 -0.74 -7.80
C LEU A 74 4.74 0.60 -8.43
N GLN A 75 5.31 0.59 -9.64
CA GLN A 75 5.78 1.81 -10.31
C GLN A 75 4.64 2.81 -10.48
N SER A 76 4.97 4.09 -10.33
CA SER A 76 4.07 5.19 -10.65
C SER A 76 4.53 5.95 -11.91
N ASN A 77 3.62 6.72 -12.49
CA ASN A 77 3.95 7.70 -13.54
C ASN A 77 4.38 9.05 -12.94
N PHE A 78 4.50 9.16 -11.62
CA PHE A 78 5.00 10.35 -10.94
C PHE A 78 6.52 10.26 -10.77
N PRO A 79 7.21 11.41 -10.76
CA PRO A 79 8.62 11.42 -10.44
C PRO A 79 8.83 11.03 -8.95
N PRO A 80 9.94 10.36 -8.60
CA PRO A 80 10.14 9.80 -7.25
C PRO A 80 10.15 10.84 -6.11
N ASP A 81 10.47 12.10 -6.42
CA ASP A 81 10.39 13.22 -5.48
C ASP A 81 8.94 13.55 -5.06
N VAL A 82 7.97 13.26 -5.93
CA VAL A 82 6.53 13.41 -5.66
C VAL A 82 5.98 12.16 -4.99
N PHE A 83 6.30 10.99 -5.55
CA PHE A 83 5.85 9.71 -5.02
C PHE A 83 6.82 8.59 -5.38
N ASP A 84 7.52 8.07 -4.37
CA ASP A 84 8.35 6.87 -4.49
C ASP A 84 7.62 5.66 -3.87
N PRO A 85 7.10 4.73 -4.68
CA PRO A 85 6.44 3.52 -4.17
C PRO A 85 7.38 2.62 -3.34
N HIS A 86 8.70 2.75 -3.51
CA HIS A 86 9.72 2.00 -2.77
C HIS A 86 10.43 2.86 -1.72
N GLY A 87 9.96 4.10 -1.50
CA GLY A 87 10.60 5.06 -0.61
C GLY A 87 10.40 4.77 0.88
N LEU A 88 9.61 3.75 1.23
CA LEU A 88 9.32 3.42 2.62
C LEU A 88 10.59 2.90 3.33
N PRO A 89 11.01 3.49 4.46
CA PRO A 89 12.16 3.00 5.22
C PRO A 89 11.92 1.61 5.81
N LEU A 90 12.98 0.78 5.90
CA LEU A 90 12.90 -0.61 6.37
C LEU A 90 12.23 -0.77 7.75
N HIS A 91 12.39 0.21 8.64
CA HIS A 91 11.85 0.17 10.00
C HIS A 91 10.34 0.46 10.07
N GLU A 92 9.75 0.99 9.00
CA GLU A 92 8.32 1.30 8.90
C GLU A 92 7.51 0.15 8.29
N PHE A 93 8.18 -0.90 7.80
CA PHE A 93 7.49 -2.09 7.31
C PHE A 93 6.79 -2.83 8.46
N ALA A 94 5.64 -3.43 8.13
CA ALA A 94 4.79 -4.13 9.09
C ALA A 94 5.56 -5.18 9.92
N ASP A 95 6.47 -5.92 9.30
CA ASP A 95 7.27 -6.95 9.97
C ASP A 95 8.23 -6.34 11.01
N ALA A 96 8.90 -5.24 10.66
CA ALA A 96 9.79 -4.53 11.56
C ALA A 96 9.03 -3.94 12.76
N LEU A 97 7.87 -3.33 12.49
CA LEU A 97 6.97 -2.80 13.53
C LEU A 97 6.46 -3.92 14.45
N ALA A 98 6.04 -5.05 13.89
CA ALA A 98 5.56 -6.20 14.67
C ALA A 98 6.66 -6.77 15.59
N LEU A 99 7.89 -6.86 15.08
CA LEU A 99 9.04 -7.30 15.86
C LEU A 99 9.33 -6.35 17.03
N GLU A 100 9.33 -5.04 16.78
CA GLU A 100 9.57 -4.03 17.82
C GLU A 100 8.45 -4.03 18.87
N GLN A 101 7.19 -4.15 18.44
CA GLN A 101 6.03 -4.26 19.34
C GLN A 101 6.13 -5.50 20.24
N LYS A 102 6.51 -6.65 19.68
CA LYS A 102 6.74 -7.88 20.43
C LYS A 102 7.86 -7.69 21.45
N LYS A 103 9.00 -7.13 21.04
CA LYS A 103 10.13 -6.85 21.93
C LYS A 103 9.73 -5.95 23.10
N ARG A 104 8.94 -4.89 22.84
CA ARG A 104 8.40 -4.02 23.89
C ARG A 104 7.43 -4.76 24.82
N ALA A 105 6.59 -5.64 24.29
CA ALA A 105 5.67 -6.44 25.08
C ALA A 105 6.42 -7.41 26.01
N ASP A 106 7.40 -8.14 25.49
CA ASP A 106 8.23 -9.08 26.26
C ASP A 106 9.00 -8.36 27.38
N ALA A 107 9.59 -7.19 27.08
CA ALA A 107 10.27 -6.38 28.08
C ALA A 107 9.33 -5.85 29.18
N ARG A 108 8.05 -5.57 28.86
CA ARG A 108 7.03 -5.23 29.88
C ARG A 108 6.68 -6.44 30.73
N ALA A 109 6.48 -7.61 30.12
CA ALA A 109 6.15 -8.84 30.84
C ALA A 109 7.29 -9.24 31.79
N GLN A 110 8.54 -9.21 31.33
CA GLN A 110 9.71 -9.52 32.17
C GLN A 110 9.82 -8.57 33.36
N ARG A 111 9.64 -7.25 33.17
CA ARG A 111 9.65 -6.28 34.28
C ARG A 111 8.52 -6.53 35.28
N GLN A 112 7.34 -6.96 34.83
CA GLN A 112 6.24 -7.33 35.73
C GLN A 112 6.58 -8.58 36.54
N LEU A 113 7.13 -9.63 35.91
CA LEU A 113 7.59 -10.82 36.63
C LEU A 113 8.70 -10.49 37.63
N GLN A 114 9.65 -9.62 37.27
CA GLN A 114 10.74 -9.24 38.16
C GLN A 114 10.27 -8.43 39.36
N GLN A 115 9.27 -7.55 39.19
CA GLN A 115 8.60 -6.87 40.30
C GLN A 115 7.83 -7.84 41.21
N GLN A 116 7.16 -8.86 40.64
CA GLN A 116 6.51 -9.91 41.42
C GLN A 116 7.52 -10.79 42.18
N ARG A 117 8.70 -11.07 41.60
CA ARG A 117 9.75 -11.88 42.22
C ARG A 117 10.57 -11.14 43.28
N ASN A 118 10.77 -9.83 43.12
CA ASN A 118 11.51 -9.00 44.06
C ASN A 118 10.61 -8.33 45.12
N GLY A 119 9.29 -8.52 45.03
CA GLY A 119 8.32 -8.04 46.00
C GLY A 119 8.18 -9.01 47.20
N ALA A 120 9.05 -8.87 48.20
CA ALA A 120 8.57 -8.97 49.58
C ALA A 120 7.65 -7.76 49.79
N ASP A 121 6.36 -8.01 50.01
CA ASP A 121 5.27 -7.05 49.88
C ASP A 121 5.33 -5.92 50.93
N PRO A 122 5.64 -4.65 50.56
CA PRO A 122 5.62 -3.54 51.51
C PRO A 122 4.19 -3.09 51.90
N ARG A 123 3.14 -3.75 51.40
CA ARG A 123 1.73 -3.42 51.66
C ARG A 123 0.97 -4.47 52.47
N GLN A 124 1.67 -5.42 53.13
CA GLN A 124 0.99 -6.28 54.11
C GLN A 124 0.49 -5.47 55.30
N LEU A 125 -0.81 -5.19 55.33
CA LEU A 125 -1.51 -4.62 56.47
C LEU A 125 -1.60 -5.69 57.58
N GLN A 126 -0.83 -5.48 58.64
CA GLN A 126 -0.84 -6.34 59.83
C GLN A 126 -1.93 -5.87 60.80
N PHE A 127 -2.98 -6.69 60.97
CA PHE A 127 -4.06 -6.39 61.93
C PHE A 127 -3.58 -6.69 63.35
N VAL A 128 -3.41 -5.64 64.16
CA VAL A 128 -3.17 -5.78 65.59
C VAL A 128 -4.52 -6.00 66.26
N SER A 129 -4.82 -7.21 66.70
CA SER A 129 -5.97 -7.47 67.56
C SER A 129 -5.72 -6.80 68.92
N GLY A 130 -6.44 -5.73 69.23
CA GLY A 130 -6.36 -5.06 70.53
C GLY A 130 -6.76 -6.02 71.66
N ASN A 131 -5.87 -6.19 72.63
CA ASN A 131 -6.13 -6.96 73.85
C ASN A 131 -7.08 -6.14 74.74
N PRO A 132 -8.26 -6.66 75.16
CA PRO A 132 -9.09 -5.95 76.13
C PRO A 132 -8.53 -6.16 77.54
N SER A 133 -7.75 -5.19 78.02
CA SER A 133 -7.47 -5.07 79.46
C SER A 133 -8.66 -4.41 80.14
N SER A 134 -9.64 -5.21 80.55
CA SER A 134 -10.61 -4.80 81.58
C SER A 134 -10.12 -5.30 82.94
N ASN A 135 -9.40 -4.46 83.67
CA ASN A 135 -9.17 -4.64 85.10
C ASN A 135 -10.13 -3.69 85.83
N GLY A 136 -11.17 -4.25 86.44
CA GLY A 136 -12.12 -3.55 87.30
C GLY A 136 -12.41 -4.41 88.51
N GLY A 137 -11.88 -3.97 89.67
CA GLY A 137 -11.99 -4.63 90.97
C GLY A 137 -10.93 -4.09 91.91
#